data_AF-A0A920VKV0-F1
#
_entry.id   AF-A0A920VKV0-F1
#
_cell.length_a   1.000
_cell.length_b   1.000
_cell.length_c   1.000
_cell.angle_alpha   90.00
_cell.angle_beta   90.00
_cell.angle_gamma   90.00
#
_symmetry.space_group_name_H-M   'P 1'
#
loop_
_entity.id
_entity.type
_entity.pdbx_description
1 polymer ?
#
loop_
_entity_poly.entity_id
_entity_poly.type
_entity_poly.pdbx_seq_one_letter_code
_entity_poly.pdbx_strand_id
1 'polypeptide(L)'
;MVRHGIEEFGDAAFTFTGPALNNIWPRRWWPPVSRQEAPLDSDRTYTGDFFDGFGNRVTVHAAANPRATGLEPSIIRDRVTGYGIVTFDKQKESIRIECWPRHIDPSRGEGSTKDGPYP
;
A
#
# COMPACT_ATOMS: atom_id res chain seq x y z
N MET A 1 0.29 -3.22 -1.81
CA MET A 1 1.12 -4.30 -2.36
C MET A 1 0.75 -5.59 -1.69
N VAL A 2 0.42 -6.59 -2.49
CA VAL A 2 -0.04 -7.90 -2.04
C VAL A 2 0.80 -8.94 -2.77
N ARG A 3 1.18 -10.01 -2.09
CA ARG A 3 1.74 -11.22 -2.70
C ARG A 3 0.67 -12.31 -2.67
N HIS A 4 0.38 -12.92 -3.81
CA HIS A 4 -0.63 -13.96 -3.88
C HIS A 4 -0.04 -15.31 -3.44
N GLY A 5 -0.93 -16.22 -3.09
CA GLY A 5 -0.61 -17.62 -2.80
C GLY A 5 -1.42 -18.59 -3.67
N ILE A 6 -0.79 -19.69 -4.11
CA ILE A 6 -1.44 -20.80 -4.81
C ILE A 6 -1.55 -21.99 -3.85
N GLU A 7 -0.43 -22.55 -3.43
CA GLU A 7 -0.37 -23.68 -2.49
C GLU A 7 -0.25 -23.15 -1.05
N GLU A 8 0.68 -22.21 -0.86
CA GLU A 8 0.96 -21.55 0.42
C GLU A 8 0.77 -20.04 0.33
N PHE A 9 0.76 -19.37 1.48
CA PHE A 9 0.76 -17.90 1.49
C PHE A 9 2.07 -17.36 0.94
N GLY A 10 1.96 -16.37 0.05
CA GLY A 10 3.12 -15.69 -0.49
C GLY A 10 4.04 -16.59 -1.30
N ASP A 11 3.55 -17.61 -2.00
CA ASP A 11 4.36 -18.42 -2.93
C ASP A 11 4.28 -17.93 -4.39
N ALA A 12 3.41 -16.96 -4.68
CA ALA A 12 3.14 -16.49 -6.04
C ALA A 12 3.47 -14.99 -6.24
N ALA A 13 2.89 -14.41 -7.30
CA ALA A 13 3.24 -13.09 -7.81
C ALA A 13 2.88 -11.95 -6.85
N PHE A 14 3.70 -10.90 -6.88
CA PHE A 14 3.37 -9.60 -6.30
C PHE A 14 2.45 -8.81 -7.24
N THR A 15 1.43 -8.19 -6.66
CA THR A 15 0.56 -7.22 -7.33
C THR A 15 0.67 -5.86 -6.65
N PHE A 16 0.87 -4.84 -7.47
CA PHE A 16 0.87 -3.46 -7.06
C PHE A 16 -0.29 -2.71 -7.70
N THR A 17 -1.06 -2.02 -6.85
CA THR A 17 -2.09 -1.08 -7.27
C THR A 17 -1.73 0.29 -6.72
N GLY A 18 -1.48 1.24 -7.62
CA GLY A 18 -1.17 2.60 -7.23
C GLY A 18 -2.35 3.33 -6.57
N PRO A 19 -2.08 4.45 -5.87
CA PRO A 19 -3.11 5.37 -5.46
C PRO A 19 -3.90 5.88 -6.67
N ALA A 20 -5.14 6.28 -6.45
CA ALA A 20 -5.93 6.92 -7.49
C ALA A 20 -5.51 8.39 -7.55
N LEU A 21 -5.44 8.97 -8.75
CA LEU A 21 -5.18 10.40 -8.92
C LEU A 21 -6.20 11.25 -8.15
N ASN A 22 -7.43 10.77 -8.07
CA ASN A 22 -8.48 11.31 -7.23
C ASN A 22 -9.43 10.19 -6.78
N ASN A 23 -10.07 10.31 -5.63
CA ASN A 23 -11.19 9.46 -5.25
C ASN A 23 -12.25 10.23 -4.45
N ILE A 24 -13.51 9.87 -4.68
CA ILE A 24 -14.63 10.36 -3.87
C ILE A 24 -14.96 9.36 -2.76
N TRP A 25 -14.62 8.08 -2.95
CA TRP A 25 -14.75 7.04 -1.93
C TRP A 25 -13.41 6.45 -1.47
N PRO A 26 -13.19 6.37 -0.14
CA PRO A 26 -11.95 5.85 0.42
C PRO A 26 -11.79 4.37 0.09
N ARG A 27 -10.63 4.02 -0.48
CA ARG A 27 -10.19 2.62 -0.61
C ARG A 27 -9.35 2.29 0.60
N ARG A 28 -9.74 1.29 1.38
CA ARG A 28 -9.14 0.95 2.67
C ARG A 28 -8.99 -0.55 2.83
N TRP A 29 -7.97 -0.94 3.58
CA TRP A 29 -7.70 -2.30 4.03
C TRP A 29 -7.61 -2.30 5.55
N TRP A 30 -8.72 -2.63 6.20
CA TRP A 30 -8.83 -2.79 7.65
C TRP A 30 -9.51 -4.13 7.95
N PRO A 31 -8.81 -5.25 7.72
CA PRO A 31 -9.35 -6.55 8.08
C PRO A 31 -9.50 -6.63 9.61
N PRO A 32 -10.48 -7.38 10.12
CA PRO A 32 -10.48 -7.78 11.53
C PRO A 32 -9.20 -8.55 11.82
N VAL A 33 -8.53 -8.23 12.93
CA VAL A 33 -7.29 -8.93 13.36
C VAL A 33 -7.53 -10.43 13.51
N SER A 34 -8.74 -10.85 13.90
CA SER A 34 -9.14 -12.25 13.99
C SER A 34 -9.17 -13.02 12.66
N ARG A 35 -9.08 -12.34 11.52
CA ARG A 35 -9.00 -12.96 10.18
C ARG A 35 -7.57 -13.04 9.64
N GLN A 36 -6.59 -12.62 10.43
CA GLN A 36 -5.18 -12.73 10.07
C GLN A 36 -4.69 -14.12 10.41
N GLU A 37 -4.19 -14.84 9.41
CA GLU A 37 -3.63 -16.18 9.58
C GLU A 37 -2.23 -16.10 10.21
N ALA A 38 -1.41 -15.16 9.74
CA ALA A 38 -0.10 -14.88 10.29
C ALA A 38 0.28 -13.40 10.08
N PRO A 39 0.91 -12.72 11.06
CA PRO A 39 1.44 -11.38 10.86
C PRO A 39 2.77 -11.41 10.09
N LEU A 40 3.06 -10.34 9.37
CA LEU A 40 4.44 -10.05 8.93
C LEU A 40 5.22 -9.37 10.06
N ASP A 41 6.56 -9.41 9.99
CA ASP A 41 7.44 -8.65 10.88
C ASP A 41 7.32 -7.15 10.56
N SER A 42 6.35 -6.51 11.21
CA SER A 42 5.89 -5.15 10.93
C SER A 42 5.06 -4.64 12.12
N ASP A 43 5.18 -3.35 12.42
CA ASP A 43 4.35 -2.66 13.43
C ASP A 43 2.89 -2.45 12.95
N ARG A 44 2.63 -2.67 11.66
CA ARG A 44 1.32 -2.47 11.04
C ARG A 44 0.46 -3.72 11.21
N THR A 45 -0.54 -3.63 12.08
CA THR A 45 -1.46 -4.75 12.39
C THR A 45 -2.26 -5.28 11.20
N TYR A 46 -2.34 -4.54 10.09
CA TYR A 46 -3.06 -4.95 8.89
C TYR A 46 -2.19 -5.72 7.87
N THR A 47 -0.90 -5.91 8.12
CA THR A 47 0.03 -6.64 7.23
C THR A 47 0.22 -8.08 7.69
N GLY A 48 0.21 -9.03 6.77
CA GLY A 48 0.14 -10.46 7.10
C GLY A 48 -0.58 -11.27 6.04
N ASP A 49 -0.85 -12.51 6.39
CA ASP A 49 -1.57 -13.50 5.59
C ASP A 49 -3.08 -13.44 5.88
N PHE A 50 -3.87 -13.39 4.81
CA PHE A 50 -5.32 -13.31 4.86
C PHE A 50 -5.93 -14.09 3.71
N PHE A 51 -7.13 -14.62 3.91
CA PHE A 51 -7.98 -15.00 2.79
C PHE A 51 -8.80 -13.79 2.30
N ASP A 52 -8.83 -13.57 0.98
CA ASP A 52 -9.70 -12.55 0.40
C ASP A 52 -11.18 -12.98 0.42
N GLY A 53 -12.08 -12.12 -0.07
CA GLY A 53 -13.52 -12.40 -0.08
C GLY A 53 -13.95 -13.60 -0.94
N PHE A 54 -13.05 -14.13 -1.78
CA PHE A 54 -13.27 -15.31 -2.62
C PHE A 54 -12.53 -16.54 -2.09
N GLY A 55 -11.81 -16.43 -0.96
CA GLY A 55 -11.04 -17.52 -0.37
C GLY A 55 -9.64 -17.69 -0.98
N ASN A 56 -9.13 -16.70 -1.73
CA ASN A 56 -7.75 -16.76 -2.23
C ASN A 56 -6.75 -16.35 -1.14
N ARG A 57 -5.57 -16.97 -1.15
CA ARG A 57 -4.46 -16.61 -0.25
C ARG A 57 -3.82 -15.30 -0.68
N VAL A 58 -3.79 -14.32 0.23
CA VAL A 58 -3.15 -13.02 0.02
C VAL A 58 -2.28 -12.63 1.20
N THR A 59 -1.00 -12.37 0.95
CA THR A 59 -0.07 -11.78 1.91
C THR A 59 -0.01 -10.27 1.66
N VAL A 60 -0.55 -9.47 2.57
CA VAL A 60 -0.59 -8.02 2.47
C VAL A 60 0.70 -7.44 3.06
N HIS A 61 1.57 -6.92 2.19
CA HIS A 61 2.83 -6.28 2.61
C HIS A 61 2.67 -4.80 2.93
N ALA A 62 1.77 -4.11 2.21
CA ALA A 62 1.52 -2.69 2.41
C ALA A 62 0.15 -2.29 1.87
N ALA A 63 -0.53 -1.42 2.59
CA ALA A 63 -1.73 -0.73 2.14
C ALA A 63 -1.64 0.72 2.62
N ALA A 64 -2.06 1.66 1.78
CA ALA A 64 -2.06 3.08 2.11
C ALA A 64 -3.47 3.45 2.58
N ASN A 65 -3.73 3.26 3.87
CA ASN A 65 -5.04 3.48 4.45
C ASN A 65 -5.33 4.98 4.66
N PRO A 66 -6.56 5.46 4.35
CA PRO A 66 -7.01 6.81 4.66
C PRO A 66 -6.81 7.17 6.12
N ARG A 67 -6.45 8.43 6.38
CA ARG A 67 -6.28 8.98 7.72
C ARG A 67 -6.67 10.45 7.73
N ALA A 68 -7.16 10.93 8.87
CA ALA A 68 -7.36 12.35 9.07
C ALA A 68 -5.99 13.04 9.12
N THR A 69 -5.70 13.89 8.14
CA THR A 69 -4.43 14.64 8.07
C THR A 69 -4.51 15.99 8.76
N GLY A 70 -5.72 16.48 9.03
CA GLY A 70 -5.97 17.84 9.55
C GLY A 70 -5.73 18.95 8.52
N LEU A 71 -5.48 18.60 7.26
CA LEU A 71 -5.22 19.55 6.19
C LEU A 71 -6.45 19.75 5.30
N GLU A 72 -6.71 20.98 4.88
CA GLU A 72 -7.83 21.29 3.97
C GLU A 72 -7.42 21.34 2.48
N PRO A 73 -8.31 20.95 1.55
CA PRO A 73 -9.63 20.38 1.82
C PRO A 73 -9.52 18.88 2.18
N SER A 74 -10.12 18.46 3.30
CA SER A 74 -10.06 17.07 3.81
C SER A 74 -10.50 16.03 2.78
N ILE A 75 -11.49 16.37 1.95
CA ILE A 75 -12.01 15.53 0.87
C ILE A 75 -10.93 15.08 -0.14
N ILE A 76 -9.85 15.86 -0.29
CA ILE A 76 -8.71 15.55 -1.17
C ILE A 76 -7.53 14.97 -0.37
N ARG A 77 -7.27 15.50 0.83
CA ARG A 77 -6.02 15.23 1.57
C ARG A 77 -6.07 13.96 2.44
N ASP A 78 -7.25 13.55 2.91
CA ASP A 78 -7.37 12.42 3.84
C ASP A 78 -7.53 11.06 3.15
N ARG A 79 -7.71 11.05 1.82
CA ARG A 79 -8.11 9.86 1.05
C ARG A 79 -6.98 9.18 0.30
N VAL A 80 -5.74 9.57 0.59
CA VAL A 80 -4.51 8.96 0.04
C VAL A 80 -4.50 8.97 -1.50
N THR A 81 -4.83 10.13 -2.06
CA THR A 81 -4.76 10.37 -3.50
C THR A 81 -3.33 10.66 -3.95
N GLY A 82 -2.98 10.24 -5.15
CA GLY A 82 -1.59 10.29 -5.58
C GLY A 82 -1.31 9.51 -6.86
N TYR A 83 -0.05 9.16 -7.05
CA TYR A 83 0.42 8.31 -8.14
C TYR A 83 1.46 7.30 -7.62
N GLY A 84 1.67 6.23 -8.39
CA GLY A 84 2.71 5.23 -8.11
C GLY A 84 3.87 5.38 -9.08
N ILE A 85 5.09 5.13 -8.60
CA ILE A 85 6.29 5.03 -9.42
C ILE A 85 6.88 3.63 -9.22
N VAL A 86 7.19 2.96 -10.33
CA VAL A 86 7.93 1.69 -10.32
C VAL A 86 9.24 1.90 -11.06
N THR A 87 10.35 1.76 -10.34
CA THR A 87 11.71 1.86 -10.90
C THR A 87 12.29 0.46 -11.02
N PHE A 88 12.78 0.12 -12.21
CA PHE A 88 13.48 -1.15 -12.47
C PHE A 88 14.97 -0.87 -12.63
N ASP A 89 15.78 -1.37 -11.70
CA ASP A 89 17.24 -1.41 -11.85
C ASP A 89 17.61 -2.79 -12.40
N LYS A 90 17.87 -2.86 -13.71
CA LYS A 90 18.19 -4.11 -14.41
C LYS A 90 19.57 -4.65 -14.07
N GLN A 91 20.51 -3.79 -13.66
CA GLN A 91 21.87 -4.24 -13.32
C GLN A 91 21.89 -4.87 -11.93
N LYS A 92 21.10 -4.33 -11.00
CA LYS A 92 20.95 -4.87 -9.64
C LYS A 92 19.81 -5.87 -9.50
N GLU A 93 19.08 -6.12 -10.59
CA GLU A 93 17.88 -6.97 -10.62
C GLU A 93 16.87 -6.61 -9.51
N SER A 94 16.69 -5.30 -9.28
CA SER A 94 15.84 -4.80 -8.19
C SER A 94 14.69 -3.96 -8.72
N ILE A 95 13.57 -4.06 -8.02
CA ILE A 95 12.36 -3.28 -8.31
C ILE A 95 12.06 -2.43 -7.09
N ARG A 96 12.00 -1.12 -7.28
CA ARG A 96 11.54 -0.17 -6.25
C ARG A 96 10.15 0.32 -6.61
N ILE A 97 9.21 0.14 -5.69
CA ILE A 97 7.82 0.56 -5.83
C ILE A 97 7.55 1.62 -4.78
N GLU A 98 7.06 2.78 -5.21
CA GLU A 98 6.79 3.93 -4.35
C GLU A 98 5.40 4.49 -4.65
N CYS A 99 4.73 4.99 -3.62
CA CYS A 99 3.50 5.76 -3.73
C CYS A 99 3.76 7.19 -3.28
N TRP A 100 3.29 8.15 -4.06
CA TRP A 100 3.55 9.57 -3.84
C TRP A 100 2.25 10.36 -3.79
N PRO A 101 2.12 11.34 -2.88
CA PRO A 101 1.00 12.27 -2.90
C PRO A 101 0.99 13.07 -4.20
N ARG A 102 -0.21 13.39 -4.68
CA ARG A 102 -0.40 14.11 -5.95
C ARG A 102 0.30 15.47 -6.05
N HIS A 103 0.62 16.10 -4.92
CA HIS A 103 1.13 17.46 -4.83
C HIS A 103 2.63 17.51 -4.54
N ILE A 104 3.29 16.37 -4.46
CA ILE A 104 4.70 16.24 -4.14
C ILE A 104 5.48 15.91 -5.42
N ASP A 105 6.63 16.57 -5.60
CA ASP A 105 7.58 16.31 -6.67
C ASP A 105 8.65 15.31 -6.19
N PRO A 106 8.74 14.12 -6.79
CA PRO A 106 9.60 13.05 -6.31
C PRO A 106 11.09 13.32 -6.61
N SER A 107 11.40 14.27 -7.50
CA SER A 107 12.77 14.65 -7.82
C SER A 107 13.43 15.53 -6.76
N ARG A 108 12.62 16.15 -5.89
CA ARG A 108 13.10 17.08 -4.86
C ARG A 108 13.51 16.39 -3.56
N GLY A 109 13.46 15.05 -3.51
CA GLY A 109 13.88 14.24 -2.37
C GLY A 109 12.93 14.26 -1.16
N GLU A 110 11.86 15.04 -1.21
CA GLU A 110 10.86 15.13 -0.15
C GLU A 110 9.64 14.29 -0.50
N GLY A 111 9.33 13.23 0.28
CA GLY A 111 8.02 12.56 0.23
C GLY A 111 7.96 11.11 -0.26
N SER A 112 9.10 10.44 -0.42
CA SER A 112 9.17 8.98 -0.63
C SER A 112 8.86 8.31 0.70
N THR A 113 7.67 7.75 0.82
CA THR A 113 7.20 7.21 2.09
C THR A 113 7.66 5.77 2.27
N LYS A 114 8.74 5.57 3.04
CA LYS A 114 8.88 4.32 3.80
C LYS A 114 7.91 4.30 5.00
N ASP A 115 7.54 5.48 5.54
CA ASP A 115 6.75 5.66 6.77
C ASP A 115 5.57 6.66 6.71
N GLY A 116 5.14 7.06 5.52
CA GLY A 116 3.92 7.86 5.26
C GLY A 116 4.16 9.33 4.88
N PRO A 117 3.27 9.98 4.08
CA PRO A 117 3.60 11.25 3.41
C PRO A 117 3.10 12.50 4.13
N TYR A 118 2.59 12.35 5.34
CA TYR A 118 2.09 13.46 6.12
C TYR A 118 2.77 13.40 7.48
N PRO A 119 3.40 14.50 7.95
CA PRO A 119 3.70 14.64 9.37
C PRO A 119 2.44 14.40 10.21
#